data_AF-A0A7S3X8H4-F1
#
_entry.id   AF-A0A7S3X8H4-F1
#
_cell.length_a   1.000
_cell.length_b   1.000
_cell.length_c   1.000
_cell.angle_alpha   90.00
_cell.angle_beta   90.00
_cell.angle_gamma   90.00
#
_symmetry.space_group_name_H-M   'P 1'
#
loop_
_entity.id
_entity.type
_entity.pdbx_description
1 polymer ?
#
loop_
_entity_poly.entity_id
_entity_poly.type
_entity_poly.pdbx_seq_one_letter_code
_entity_poly.pdbx_strand_id
1 'polypeptide(L)'
;FFFFASTEACRAAPRLSRAPARPRSTMDALLGLQRLSLVQKICSELKNHIGVDDKTLAEFIIELAQENSTLPAFMRALDENGAEFPEDFASTLLHLVQTMAPRKRPAPSAPAASAAASSSSGPTERFSGLAIPNADPERLRKLEEEALGARAAVDPA
;
A
#
# COMPACT_ATOMS: atom_id res chain seq x y z
N PHE A 1 -15.98 44.32 47.25
CA PHE A 1 -16.80 43.39 46.45
C PHE A 1 -16.56 43.70 44.98
N PHE A 2 -15.77 42.83 44.33
CA PHE A 2 -15.37 42.77 42.91
C PHE A 2 -16.56 43.14 41.96
N PHE A 3 -16.46 44.06 40.99
CA PHE A 3 -15.71 44.12 39.72
C PHE A 3 -15.99 42.99 38.71
N PHE A 4 -16.05 43.39 37.43
CA PHE A 4 -16.21 42.64 36.16
C PHE A 4 -17.67 42.52 35.65
N ALA A 5 -18.19 43.37 34.77
CA ALA A 5 -17.79 43.77 33.40
C ALA A 5 -17.92 42.67 32.33
N SER A 6 -18.52 43.07 31.21
CA SER A 6 -18.40 42.53 29.86
C SER A 6 -18.95 41.13 29.54
N THR A 7 -20.05 41.15 28.79
CA THR A 7 -20.20 40.54 27.45
C THR A 7 -19.23 39.40 27.10
N GLU A 8 -19.74 38.17 27.05
CA GLU A 8 -19.24 37.18 26.10
C GLU A 8 -20.40 36.45 25.41
N ALA A 9 -20.61 36.85 24.16
CA ALA A 9 -21.26 36.04 23.15
C ALA A 9 -20.32 34.91 22.75
N CYS A 10 -20.40 33.75 23.39
CA CYS A 10 -19.74 32.53 22.91
C CYS A 10 -20.72 31.65 22.13
N ARG A 11 -21.01 32.15 20.92
CA ARG A 11 -20.96 31.44 19.63
C ARG A 11 -21.15 29.92 19.70
N ALA A 12 -22.33 29.47 19.23
CA ALA A 12 -22.54 28.13 18.73
C ALA A 12 -21.41 27.75 17.75
N ALA A 13 -20.60 26.77 18.13
CA ALA A 13 -19.63 26.19 17.22
C ALA A 13 -20.38 25.38 16.16
N PRO A 14 -20.20 25.65 14.85
CA PRO A 14 -20.64 24.71 13.85
C PRO A 14 -19.79 23.45 14.03
N ARG A 15 -20.45 22.34 14.38
CA ARG A 15 -19.85 21.01 14.22
C ARG A 15 -19.55 20.87 12.73
N LEU A 16 -18.31 21.16 12.35
CA LEU A 16 -17.74 20.72 11.09
C LEU A 16 -17.66 19.20 11.17
N SER A 17 -18.77 18.53 10.89
CA SER A 17 -18.72 17.21 10.29
C SER A 17 -18.02 17.42 8.94
N ARG A 18 -16.69 17.34 8.97
CA ARG A 18 -15.87 17.31 7.76
C ARG A 18 -16.23 16.01 7.06
N ALA A 19 -17.28 16.06 6.24
CA ALA A 19 -17.61 14.99 5.33
C ALA A 19 -16.35 14.69 4.51
N PRO A 20 -15.99 13.42 4.30
CA PRO A 20 -14.87 13.10 3.43
C PRO A 20 -15.18 13.72 2.07
N ALA A 21 -14.31 14.64 1.62
CA ALA A 21 -14.42 15.24 0.30
C ALA A 21 -14.53 14.09 -0.71
N ARG A 22 -15.61 14.06 -1.50
CA ARG A 22 -15.74 13.08 -2.58
C ARG A 22 -14.50 13.19 -3.48
N PRO A 23 -13.85 12.08 -3.81
CA PRO A 23 -12.68 12.13 -4.68
C PRO A 23 -13.09 12.75 -6.02
N ARG A 24 -12.33 13.76 -6.46
CA ARG A 24 -12.66 14.59 -7.62
C ARG A 24 -12.51 13.81 -8.94
N SER A 25 -11.70 12.74 -8.92
CA SER A 25 -11.50 11.81 -10.02
C SER A 25 -11.28 10.38 -9.49
N THR A 26 -11.45 9.37 -10.35
CA THR A 26 -11.17 7.95 -10.00
C THR A 26 -9.71 7.75 -9.58
N MET A 27 -8.78 8.48 -10.18
CA MET A 27 -7.35 8.40 -9.83
C MET A 27 -7.09 8.95 -8.42
N ASP A 28 -7.73 10.06 -8.04
CA ASP A 28 -7.61 10.59 -6.68
C ASP A 28 -8.22 9.64 -5.64
N ALA A 29 -9.32 8.95 -5.99
CA ALA A 29 -9.92 7.94 -5.14
C ALA A 29 -8.96 6.77 -4.88
N LEU A 30 -8.28 6.30 -5.92
CA LEU A 30 -7.29 5.21 -5.83
C LEU A 30 -6.08 5.63 -4.99
N LEU A 31 -5.58 6.86 -5.15
CA LEU A 31 -4.47 7.38 -4.36
C LEU A 31 -4.84 7.52 -2.87
N GLY A 32 -6.06 7.98 -2.58
CA GLY A 32 -6.57 8.06 -1.22
C GLY A 32 -6.70 6.69 -0.55
N LEU A 33 -7.20 5.70 -1.29
CA LEU A 33 -7.29 4.31 -0.82
C LEU A 33 -5.92 3.68 -0.58
N GLN A 34 -4.95 3.93 -1.48
CA GLN A 34 -3.59 3.44 -1.32
C GLN A 34 -2.94 3.99 -0.04
N ARG A 35 -3.08 5.30 0.22
CA ARG A 35 -2.58 5.90 1.46
C ARG A 35 -3.24 5.29 2.69
N LEU A 36 -4.57 5.10 2.66
CA LEU A 36 -5.30 4.48 3.76
C LEU A 36 -4.84 3.02 4.00
N SER A 37 -4.67 2.25 2.93
CA SER A 37 -4.19 0.86 3.00
C SER A 37 -2.79 0.77 3.61
N LEU A 38 -1.87 1.67 3.22
CA LEU A 38 -0.55 1.75 3.81
C LEU A 38 -0.61 2.09 5.30
N VAL A 39 -1.41 3.10 5.70
CA VAL A 39 -1.58 3.48 7.11
C VAL A 39 -2.10 2.30 7.94
N GLN A 40 -3.14 1.60 7.47
CA GLN A 40 -3.71 0.45 8.18
C GLN A 40 -2.71 -0.70 8.33
N LYS A 41 -1.92 -0.95 7.28
CA LYS A 41 -0.88 -1.98 7.32
C LYS A 41 0.21 -1.62 8.33
N ILE A 42 0.68 -0.37 8.37
CA ILE A 42 1.64 0.11 9.36
C ILE A 42 1.07 0.01 10.78
N CYS A 43 -0.19 0.41 11.02
CA CYS A 43 -0.86 0.22 12.32
C CYS A 43 -0.84 -1.26 12.75
N SER A 44 -1.09 -2.18 11.82
CA SER A 44 -1.05 -3.62 12.12
C SER A 44 0.36 -4.10 12.51
N GLU A 45 1.40 -3.64 11.80
CA GLU A 45 2.79 -3.97 12.15
C GLU A 45 3.18 -3.40 13.53
N LEU A 46 2.82 -2.14 13.82
CA LEU A 46 3.04 -1.52 15.13
C LEU A 46 2.35 -2.29 16.26
N LYS A 47 1.10 -2.72 16.03
CA LYS A 47 0.33 -3.51 16.98
C LYS A 47 0.96 -4.88 17.23
N ASN A 48 1.49 -5.51 16.18
CA ASN A 48 2.09 -6.85 16.30
C ASN A 48 3.44 -6.82 17.03
N HIS A 49 4.26 -5.79 16.82
CA HIS A 49 5.61 -5.71 17.38
C HIS A 49 5.69 -4.99 18.73
N ILE A 50 4.83 -4.00 18.96
CA ILE A 50 4.91 -3.09 20.12
C ILE A 50 3.56 -3.00 20.86
N GLY A 51 2.48 -3.53 20.29
CA GLY A 51 1.15 -3.48 20.92
C GLY A 51 0.45 -2.13 20.77
N VAL A 52 0.96 -1.23 19.93
CA VAL A 52 0.42 0.12 19.74
C VAL A 52 -0.46 0.19 18.48
N ASP A 53 -1.69 0.67 18.64
CA ASP A 53 -2.68 0.82 17.56
C ASP A 53 -3.06 2.30 17.40
N ASP A 54 -2.09 3.10 16.95
CA ASP A 54 -2.25 4.55 16.77
C ASP A 54 -2.08 4.94 15.29
N LYS A 55 -3.16 5.48 14.72
CA LYS A 55 -3.20 5.97 13.35
C LYS A 55 -2.30 7.19 13.13
N THR A 56 -2.21 8.09 14.11
CA THR A 56 -1.43 9.33 14.00
C THR A 56 0.07 9.03 14.00
N LEU A 57 0.49 8.09 14.85
CA LEU A 57 1.87 7.57 14.85
C LEU A 57 2.21 6.89 13.53
N ALA A 58 1.31 6.06 12.99
CA ALA A 58 1.52 5.42 11.70
C ALA A 58 1.67 6.46 10.56
N GLU A 59 0.84 7.50 10.54
CA GLU A 59 0.94 8.59 9.56
C GLU A 59 2.28 9.33 9.68
N PHE A 60 2.74 9.60 10.91
CA PHE A 60 4.04 10.23 11.16
C PHE A 60 5.23 9.38 10.69
N ILE A 61 5.22 8.07 11.00
CA ILE A 61 6.27 7.13 10.57
C ILE A 61 6.35 7.06 9.03
N ILE A 62 5.20 7.07 8.35
CA ILE A 62 5.14 7.08 6.88
C ILE A 62 5.79 8.36 6.32
N GLU A 63 5.60 9.51 6.97
CA GLU A 63 6.19 10.78 6.55
C GLU A 63 7.72 10.78 6.76
N LEU A 64 8.20 10.32 7.93
CA LEU A 64 9.64 10.15 8.19
C LEU A 64 10.33 9.22 7.18
N ALA A 65 9.69 8.11 6.83
CA ALA A 65 10.22 7.14 5.86
C ALA A 65 10.23 7.69 4.42
N GLN A 66 9.35 8.64 4.08
CA GLN A 66 9.35 9.30 2.77
C GLN A 66 10.50 10.31 2.63
N GLU A 67 10.86 10.97 3.73
CA GLU A 67 12.01 11.89 3.79
C GLU A 67 13.34 11.13 3.83
N ASN A 68 13.37 9.96 4.47
CA ASN A 68 14.56 9.14 4.69
C ASN A 68 14.45 7.78 4.01
N SER A 69 14.88 7.69 2.75
CA SER A 69 14.80 6.46 1.95
C SER A 69 15.84 5.39 2.30
N THR A 70 16.76 5.67 3.21
CA THR A 70 17.82 4.73 3.62
C THR A 70 17.63 4.34 5.08
N LEU A 71 17.87 3.08 5.41
CA LEU A 71 17.78 2.55 6.77
C LEU A 71 18.53 3.39 7.82
N PRO A 72 19.82 3.74 7.63
CA PRO A 72 20.55 4.51 8.64
C PRO A 72 20.01 5.93 8.84
N ALA A 73 19.49 6.57 7.78
CA ALA A 73 18.87 7.88 7.91
C ALA A 73 17.52 7.79 8.62
N PHE A 74 16.75 6.73 8.33
CA PHE A 74 15.47 6.48 8.97
C PHE A 74 15.63 6.17 10.46
N MET A 75 16.58 5.33 10.85
CA MET A 75 16.89 5.05 12.26
C MET A 75 17.30 6.32 13.01
N ARG A 76 18.21 7.13 12.45
CA ARG A 76 18.60 8.40 13.07
C ARG A 76 17.40 9.34 13.25
N ALA A 77 16.53 9.44 12.24
CA ALA A 77 15.32 10.26 12.35
C ALA A 77 14.34 9.73 13.41
N LEU A 78 14.25 8.41 13.61
CA LEU A 78 13.46 7.83 14.69
C LEU A 78 14.06 8.17 16.06
N ASP A 79 15.37 8.05 16.22
CA ASP A 79 16.08 8.38 17.47
C ASP A 79 15.93 9.87 17.84
N GLU A 80 16.05 10.77 16.86
CA GLU A 80 15.84 12.22 17.04
C GLU A 80 14.42 12.56 17.54
N ASN A 81 13.43 11.75 17.16
CA ASN A 81 12.04 11.87 17.59
C ASN A 81 11.71 11.04 18.84
N GLY A 82 12.73 10.45 19.50
CA GLY A 82 12.59 9.69 20.74
C GLY A 82 11.94 8.31 20.56
N ALA A 83 11.95 7.76 19.35
CA ALA A 83 11.45 6.43 19.05
C ALA A 83 12.61 5.49 18.76
N GLU A 84 12.93 4.59 19.70
CA GLU A 84 13.97 3.58 19.51
C GLU A 84 13.32 2.25 19.08
N PHE A 85 13.53 1.85 17.83
CA PHE A 85 13.03 0.59 17.27
C PHE A 85 14.19 -0.35 16.96
N PRO A 86 14.00 -1.68 17.10
CA PRO A 86 14.97 -2.65 16.59
C PRO A 86 15.21 -2.47 15.09
N GLU A 87 16.46 -2.60 14.64
CA GLU A 87 16.85 -2.42 13.23
C GLU A 87 16.01 -3.29 12.28
N ASP A 88 15.74 -4.54 12.66
CA ASP A 88 14.91 -5.47 11.88
C ASP A 88 13.48 -4.93 11.66
N PHE A 89 12.92 -4.32 12.71
CA PHE A 89 11.58 -3.75 12.66
C PHE A 89 11.58 -2.44 11.86
N ALA A 90 12.55 -1.57 12.08
CA ALA A 90 12.72 -0.33 11.32
C ALA A 90 12.91 -0.60 9.81
N SER A 91 13.68 -1.63 9.47
CA SER A 91 13.86 -2.11 8.08
C SER A 91 12.54 -2.58 7.48
N THR A 92 11.75 -3.34 8.24
CA THR A 92 10.43 -3.80 7.79
C THR A 92 9.47 -2.63 7.51
N LEU A 93 9.42 -1.63 8.41
CA LEU A 93 8.61 -0.43 8.22
C LEU A 93 9.04 0.36 6.98
N LEU A 94 10.35 0.59 6.82
CA LEU A 94 10.89 1.30 5.65
C LEU A 94 10.56 0.56 4.35
N HIS A 95 10.75 -0.75 4.32
CA HIS A 95 10.44 -1.59 3.16
C HIS A 95 8.95 -1.53 2.80
N LEU A 96 8.07 -1.54 3.81
CA LEU A 96 6.64 -1.48 3.61
C LEU A 96 6.21 -0.15 2.97
N VAL A 97 6.74 0.97 3.47
CA VAL A 97 6.50 2.30 2.91
C VAL A 97 7.02 2.36 1.47
N GLN A 98 8.22 1.86 1.19
CA GLN A 98 8.79 1.89 -0.16
C GLN A 98 8.00 1.05 -1.17
N THR A 99 7.46 -0.09 -0.74
CA THR A 99 6.74 -1.02 -1.61
C THR A 99 5.31 -0.55 -1.88
N MET A 100 4.63 -0.01 -0.87
CA MET A 100 3.22 0.36 -0.94
C MET A 100 2.98 1.85 -1.16
N ALA A 101 3.98 2.73 -1.05
CA ALA A 101 3.81 4.13 -1.38
C ALA A 101 3.47 4.31 -2.87
N PRO A 102 2.64 5.31 -3.22
CA PRO A 102 2.39 5.64 -4.61
C PRO A 102 3.72 5.97 -5.26
N ARG A 103 4.19 5.08 -6.15
CA ARG A 103 5.43 5.31 -6.91
C ARG A 103 5.28 6.70 -7.52
N LYS A 104 6.10 7.67 -7.08
CA LYS A 104 6.27 8.92 -7.80
C LYS A 104 6.73 8.48 -9.18
N ARG A 105 5.81 8.44 -10.16
CA ARG A 105 6.19 8.20 -11.55
C ARG A 105 7.28 9.23 -11.80
N PRO A 106 8.53 8.83 -12.12
CA PRO A 106 9.49 9.81 -12.57
C PRO A 106 8.79 10.56 -13.71
N ALA A 107 8.86 11.89 -13.67
CA ALA A 107 8.48 12.69 -14.83
C ALA A 107 9.13 12.05 -16.06
N PRO A 108 8.46 11.99 -17.22
CA PRO A 108 9.11 11.54 -18.44
C PRO A 108 10.23 12.54 -18.74
N SER A 109 11.41 12.31 -18.18
CA SER A 109 12.65 12.83 -18.70
C SER A 109 12.73 12.32 -20.12
N ALA A 110 12.87 13.27 -21.05
CA ALA A 110 13.01 13.08 -22.48
C ALA A 110 13.84 11.82 -22.84
N PRO A 111 13.53 11.18 -23.99
CA PRO A 111 14.04 9.86 -24.32
C PRO A 111 15.56 9.93 -24.51
N ALA A 112 16.31 9.37 -23.57
CA ALA A 112 17.65 8.90 -23.87
C ALA A 112 17.46 7.64 -24.73
N ALA A 113 17.76 7.79 -26.01
CA ALA A 113 17.70 6.75 -27.01
C ALA A 113 18.38 5.46 -26.52
N SER A 114 17.61 4.37 -26.47
CA SER A 114 18.08 3.11 -27.01
C SER A 114 17.06 2.67 -28.04
N ALA A 115 17.52 2.62 -29.27
CA ALA A 115 16.78 2.19 -30.44
C ALA A 115 16.17 0.80 -30.24
N ALA A 116 14.90 0.66 -30.63
CA ALA A 116 14.48 -0.41 -31.52
C ALA A 116 13.08 -0.10 -32.04
N ALA A 117 12.95 -0.27 -33.35
CA ALA A 117 11.82 0.10 -34.17
C ALA A 117 10.51 -0.59 -33.75
N SER A 118 9.42 0.07 -34.12
CA SER A 118 8.11 -0.52 -34.34
C SER A 118 8.20 -1.76 -35.23
N SER A 119 7.93 -2.93 -34.67
CA SER A 119 7.31 -4.06 -35.35
C SER A 119 6.40 -4.78 -34.37
N SER A 120 5.26 -5.24 -34.87
CA SER A 120 4.10 -5.81 -34.17
C SER A 120 4.38 -7.03 -33.29
N SER A 121 5.04 -6.84 -32.14
CA SER A 121 5.30 -7.93 -31.22
C SER A 121 4.13 -8.14 -30.27
N GLY A 122 3.46 -9.28 -30.41
CA GLY A 122 2.41 -9.72 -29.50
C GLY A 122 2.93 -9.85 -28.06
N PRO A 123 2.03 -10.10 -27.09
CA PRO A 123 2.39 -10.28 -25.67
C PRO A 123 3.51 -11.32 -25.44
N THR A 124 3.72 -12.21 -26.42
CA THR A 124 4.69 -13.29 -26.43
C THR A 124 6.15 -12.83 -26.49
N GLU A 125 6.48 -11.70 -27.12
CA GLU A 125 7.88 -11.26 -27.19
C GLU A 125 8.33 -10.44 -25.98
N ARG A 126 7.40 -9.66 -25.38
CA ARG A 126 7.70 -8.91 -24.16
C ARG A 126 7.94 -9.82 -22.96
N PHE A 127 7.40 -11.03 -23.00
CA PHE A 127 7.49 -12.02 -21.94
C PHE A 127 7.70 -13.42 -22.50
N SER A 128 8.83 -13.64 -23.21
CA SER A 128 9.17 -14.92 -23.81
C SER A 128 9.19 -16.09 -22.80
N GLY A 129 9.51 -15.83 -21.53
CA GLY A 129 9.45 -16.81 -20.45
C GLY A 129 8.04 -17.17 -19.95
N LEU A 130 7.03 -16.32 -20.22
CA LEU A 130 5.62 -16.57 -19.89
C LEU A 130 4.82 -17.10 -21.09
N ALA A 131 5.41 -17.04 -22.29
CA ALA A 131 4.80 -17.49 -23.53
C ALA A 131 5.01 -19.00 -23.76
N ILE A 132 4.78 -19.81 -22.74
CA ILE A 132 4.82 -21.28 -22.88
C ILE A 132 3.43 -21.73 -23.34
N PRO A 133 3.26 -22.23 -24.58
CA PRO A 133 2.00 -22.83 -25.01
C PRO A 133 1.73 -24.09 -24.18
N ASN A 134 0.46 -24.31 -23.83
CA ASN A 134 0.09 -25.48 -23.04
C ASN A 134 0.35 -26.75 -23.86
N ALA A 135 1.25 -27.62 -23.38
CA ALA A 135 1.89 -28.62 -24.23
C ALA A 135 1.05 -29.89 -24.48
N ASP A 136 0.06 -30.22 -23.65
CA ASP A 136 -0.70 -31.47 -23.82
C ASP A 136 -2.18 -31.33 -23.44
N PRO A 137 -3.10 -31.21 -24.44
CA PRO A 137 -4.54 -31.21 -24.19
C PRO A 137 -5.04 -32.55 -23.64
N GLU A 138 -4.36 -33.66 -23.97
CA GLU A 138 -4.64 -35.00 -23.41
C GLU A 138 -4.35 -35.05 -21.91
N ARG A 139 -3.30 -34.35 -21.45
CA ARG A 139 -2.95 -34.28 -20.03
C ARG A 139 -3.98 -33.46 -19.24
N LEU A 140 -4.55 -32.43 -19.85
CA LEU A 140 -5.65 -31.64 -19.29
C LEU A 140 -6.93 -32.49 -19.17
N ARG A 141 -7.30 -33.23 -20.24
CA ARG A 141 -8.44 -34.16 -20.23
C ARG A 141 -8.30 -35.26 -19.19
N LYS A 142 -7.11 -35.82 -19.03
CA LYS A 142 -6.84 -36.87 -18.04
C LYS A 142 -6.97 -36.35 -16.61
N LEU A 143 -6.54 -35.10 -16.34
CA LEU A 143 -6.73 -34.45 -15.05
C LEU A 143 -8.20 -34.13 -14.76
N GLU A 144 -8.97 -33.75 -15.78
CA GLU A 144 -10.43 -33.52 -15.66
C GLU A 144 -11.19 -34.83 -15.42
N GLU A 145 -10.83 -35.91 -16.11
CA GLU A 145 -11.41 -37.25 -15.94
C GLU A 145 -11.10 -37.82 -14.54
N GLU A 146 -9.87 -37.64 -14.04
CA GLU A 146 -9.47 -38.04 -12.69
C GLU A 146 -10.20 -37.22 -11.59
N ALA A 147 -10.41 -35.93 -11.83
CA ALA A 147 -11.17 -35.06 -10.91
C ALA A 147 -12.67 -35.36 -10.88
N LEU A 148 -13.26 -35.83 -11.99
CA LEU A 148 -14.66 -36.26 -12.04
C LEU A 148 -14.85 -37.71 -11.53
N GLY A 149 -13.87 -38.59 -11.73
CA GLY A 149 -13.89 -39.98 -11.28
C GLY A 149 -13.91 -40.13 -9.75
N ALA A 150 -13.44 -39.15 -8.99
CA ALA A 150 -13.47 -39.16 -7.53
C ALA A 150 -14.84 -38.80 -6.91
N ARG A 151 -15.85 -38.40 -7.70
CA ARG A 151 -17.22 -38.07 -7.21
C ARG A 151 -18.26 -39.17 -7.43
N ALA A 152 -17.89 -40.31 -8.00
CA ALA A 152 -18.82 -41.40 -8.31
C ALA A 152 -18.73 -42.63 -7.38
N ALA A 153 -18.16 -42.49 -6.18
CA ALA A 153 -18.17 -43.54 -5.16
C ALA A 153 -18.57 -42.97 -3.78
N VAL A 154 -19.82 -42.49 -3.69
CA VAL A 154 -20.56 -42.50 -2.43
C VAL A 154 -21.82 -43.28 -2.71
N ASP A 155 -21.76 -44.58 -2.46
CA ASP A 155 -22.89 -45.51 -2.50
C ASP A 155 -24.07 -44.96 -1.69
N PRO A 156 -25.29 -44.91 -2.26
CA PRO A 156 -26.50 -44.78 -1.46
C PRO A 156 -26.92 -46.18 -0.98
N ALA A 157 -26.60 -46.50 0.28
CA ALA A 157 -27.19 -47.61 1.03
C ALA A 157 -27.76 -47.10 2.37
#